data_AF-A0A949PAB2-F1
#
_entry.id   AF-A0A949PAB2-F1
#
_cell.length_a   1.000
_cell.length_b   1.000
_cell.length_c   1.000
_cell.angle_alpha   90.00
_cell.angle_beta   90.00
_cell.angle_gamma   90.00
#
_symmetry.space_group_name_H-M   'P 1'
#
loop_
_entity.id
_entity.type
_entity.pdbx_description
1 polymer ?
#
loop_
_entity_poly.entity_id
_entity_poly.type
_entity_poly.pdbx_seq_one_letter_code
_entity_poly.pdbx_strand_id
1 'polypeptide(L)'
;CPCGRRGCWERFASGSGLARLAQEAAADGRLPTVLRACGGEVEAVRGEHVQDAARAGDSDALTVIDEFASWVALGLANLTNVIDPEMIVLGGGLSEGADLYLDPIRRRYGEHLYQPHLRPVPLIVFARWGPLAGAVGAALLPGLEPWS
;
A
#
# COMPACT_ATOMS: atom_id res chain seq x y z
N CYS A 1 -7.60 15.22 -5.46
CA CYS A 1 -8.26 13.90 -5.29
C CYS A 1 -9.55 13.92 -6.11
N PRO A 2 -10.00 12.82 -6.73
CA PRO A 2 -11.28 12.79 -7.45
C PRO A 2 -12.48 13.25 -6.61
N CYS A 3 -12.42 13.08 -5.28
CA CYS A 3 -13.45 13.60 -4.36
C CYS A 3 -13.45 15.13 -4.15
N GLY A 4 -12.58 15.89 -4.85
CA GLY A 4 -12.47 17.35 -4.74
C GLY A 4 -11.66 17.86 -3.55
N ARG A 5 -11.27 17.00 -2.60
CA ARG A 5 -10.46 17.40 -1.43
C ARG A 5 -8.96 17.19 -1.62
N ARG A 6 -8.19 17.70 -0.65
CA ARG A 6 -6.73 17.57 -0.54
C ARG A 6 -6.38 16.69 0.67
N GLY A 7 -5.26 15.98 0.59
CA GLY A 7 -4.78 15.14 1.70
C GLY A 7 -5.53 13.81 1.89
N CYS A 8 -6.34 13.38 0.92
CA CYS A 8 -7.00 12.07 1.01
C CYS A 8 -5.96 10.95 1.02
N TRP A 9 -6.07 10.05 2.00
CA TRP A 9 -5.12 8.95 2.18
C TRP A 9 -4.95 8.09 0.92
N GLU A 10 -6.03 7.85 0.15
CA GLU A 10 -6.00 7.15 -1.14
C GLU A 10 -4.98 7.74 -2.14
N ARG A 11 -4.69 9.04 -2.08
CA ARG A 11 -3.68 9.68 -2.97
C ARG A 11 -2.25 9.26 -2.68
N PHE A 12 -2.04 8.62 -1.54
CA PHE A 12 -0.75 8.14 -1.07
C PHE A 12 -0.74 6.60 -1.01
N ALA A 13 -1.81 5.99 -0.48
CA ALA A 13 -1.94 4.55 -0.28
C ALA A 13 -2.85 3.88 -1.33
N SER A 14 -2.55 4.07 -2.61
CA SER A 14 -3.21 3.36 -3.73
C SER A 14 -2.23 3.09 -4.86
N GLY A 15 -2.61 2.27 -5.86
CA GLY A 15 -1.78 2.08 -7.06
C GLY A 15 -1.44 3.40 -7.79
N SER A 16 -2.41 4.32 -7.88
CA SER A 16 -2.16 5.67 -8.41
C SER A 16 -1.25 6.51 -7.51
N GLY A 17 -1.29 6.27 -6.19
CA GLY A 17 -0.37 6.86 -5.22
C GLY A 17 1.06 6.37 -5.39
N LEU A 18 1.26 5.06 -5.61
CA LEU A 18 2.58 4.50 -5.92
C LEU A 18 3.13 5.05 -7.24
N ALA A 19 2.32 5.11 -8.29
CA ALA A 19 2.73 5.69 -9.57
C ALA A 19 3.17 7.17 -9.40
N ARG A 20 2.43 7.95 -8.60
CA ARG A 20 2.82 9.32 -8.28
C ARG A 20 4.16 9.40 -7.54
N LEU A 21 4.36 8.58 -6.51
CA LEU A 21 5.64 8.54 -5.77
C LEU A 21 6.81 8.14 -6.69
N ALA A 22 6.59 7.18 -7.59
CA ALA A 22 7.56 6.76 -8.58
C ALA A 22 7.94 7.90 -9.55
N GLN A 23 6.95 8.66 -10.03
CA GLN A 23 7.16 9.81 -10.89
C GLN A 23 7.92 10.93 -10.18
N GLU A 24 7.57 11.21 -8.92
CA GLU A 24 8.30 12.17 -8.08
C GLU A 24 9.75 11.73 -7.88
N ALA A 25 10.00 10.46 -7.53
CA ALA A 25 11.35 9.92 -7.40
C ALA A 25 12.14 9.97 -8.71
N ALA A 26 11.51 9.68 -9.84
CA ALA A 26 12.15 9.77 -11.15
C ALA A 26 12.53 11.21 -11.51
N ALA A 27 11.64 12.17 -11.27
CA ALA A 27 11.90 13.60 -11.50
C ALA A 27 13.03 14.13 -10.61
N ASP A 28 13.13 13.64 -9.38
CA ASP A 28 14.20 13.97 -8.43
C ASP A 28 15.54 13.27 -8.75
N GLY A 29 15.58 12.41 -9.78
CA GLY A 29 16.77 11.62 -10.12
C GLY A 29 17.05 10.45 -9.16
N ARG A 30 16.09 10.11 -8.30
CA ARG A 30 16.15 8.99 -7.33
C ARG A 30 15.64 7.67 -7.90
N LEU A 31 15.35 7.60 -9.20
CA LEU A 31 14.86 6.36 -9.84
C LEU A 31 15.41 6.19 -11.28
N PRO A 32 16.74 6.28 -11.49
CA PRO A 32 17.34 6.37 -12.81
C PRO A 32 17.18 5.11 -13.67
N THR A 33 17.19 3.91 -13.07
CA THR A 33 17.02 2.64 -13.79
C THR A 33 15.63 2.54 -14.42
N VAL A 34 14.59 2.79 -13.62
CA VAL A 34 13.19 2.76 -14.09
C VAL A 34 12.95 3.86 -15.11
N LEU A 35 13.43 5.08 -14.84
CA LEU A 35 13.26 6.21 -15.78
C LEU A 35 13.86 5.88 -17.14
N ARG A 36 15.05 5.26 -17.19
CA ARG A 36 15.68 4.83 -18.44
C ARG A 36 14.88 3.75 -19.16
N ALA A 37 14.34 2.77 -18.43
CA ALA A 37 13.47 1.74 -19.00
C ALA A 37 12.19 2.33 -19.59
N CYS A 38 11.72 3.46 -19.06
CA CYS A 38 10.59 4.24 -19.57
C CYS A 38 10.97 5.28 -20.64
N GLY A 39 12.16 5.19 -21.26
CA GLY A 39 12.57 6.11 -22.33
C GLY A 39 12.98 7.51 -21.86
N GLY A 40 13.19 7.71 -20.56
CA GLY A 40 13.53 9.02 -20.00
C GLY A 40 12.32 9.92 -19.72
N GLU A 41 11.10 9.44 -19.93
CA GLU A 41 9.87 10.20 -19.71
C GLU A 41 9.30 9.90 -18.32
N VAL A 42 9.25 10.91 -17.44
CA VAL A 42 8.71 10.77 -16.08
C VAL A 42 7.24 10.36 -16.14
N GLU A 43 6.47 10.95 -17.04
CA GLU A 43 5.04 10.70 -17.23
C GLU A 43 4.75 9.29 -17.74
N ALA A 44 5.74 8.56 -18.25
CA ALA A 44 5.63 7.16 -18.63
C ALA A 44 5.88 6.20 -17.46
N VAL A 45 6.44 6.66 -16.34
CA VAL A 45 6.67 5.84 -15.14
C VAL A 45 5.33 5.44 -14.50
N ARG A 46 5.20 4.15 -14.18
CA ARG A 46 4.01 3.51 -13.58
C ARG A 46 4.44 2.71 -12.36
N GLY A 47 3.48 2.35 -11.50
CA GLY A 47 3.77 1.59 -10.28
C GLY A 47 4.35 0.20 -10.58
N GLU A 48 3.89 -0.43 -11.65
CA GLU A 48 4.34 -1.74 -12.14
C GLU A 48 5.83 -1.73 -12.47
N HIS A 49 6.32 -0.67 -13.13
CA HIS A 49 7.75 -0.55 -13.45
C HIS A 49 8.63 -0.50 -12.18
N VAL A 50 8.15 0.13 -11.11
CA VAL A 50 8.86 0.16 -9.82
C VAL A 50 8.81 -1.19 -9.14
N GLN A 51 7.67 -1.89 -9.19
CA GLN A 51 7.54 -3.23 -8.63
C GLN A 51 8.50 -4.21 -9.31
N ASP A 52 8.56 -4.17 -10.65
CA ASP A 52 9.44 -5.04 -11.42
C ASP A 52 10.92 -4.76 -11.12
N ALA A 53 11.30 -3.49 -11.05
CA ALA A 53 12.66 -3.11 -10.66
C ALA A 53 13.00 -3.52 -9.22
N ALA A 54 12.07 -3.34 -8.27
CA ALA A 54 12.25 -3.76 -6.88
C ALA A 54 12.42 -5.28 -6.77
N ARG A 55 11.65 -6.07 -7.53
CA ARG A 55 11.83 -7.54 -7.61
C ARG A 55 13.15 -7.94 -8.23
N ALA A 56 13.69 -7.13 -9.14
CA ALA A 56 15.03 -7.31 -9.68
C ALA A 56 16.15 -6.86 -8.71
N GLY A 57 15.81 -6.36 -7.53
CA GLY A 57 16.77 -5.95 -6.50
C GLY A 57 17.29 -4.51 -6.65
N ASP A 58 16.64 -3.67 -7.45
CA ASP A 58 16.99 -2.26 -7.58
C ASP A 58 16.74 -1.51 -6.26
N SER A 59 17.80 -0.94 -5.67
CA SER A 59 17.75 -0.29 -4.36
C SER A 59 16.92 0.98 -4.33
N ASP A 60 16.88 1.71 -5.45
CA ASP A 60 16.13 2.95 -5.58
C ASP A 60 14.63 2.64 -5.66
N ALA A 61 14.27 1.61 -6.42
CA ALA A 61 12.90 1.11 -6.48
C ALA A 61 12.43 0.57 -5.11
N LEU A 62 13.28 -0.19 -4.40
CA LEU A 62 12.98 -0.65 -3.05
C LEU A 62 12.77 0.52 -2.06
N THR A 63 13.49 1.62 -2.24
CA THR A 63 13.29 2.84 -1.43
C THR A 63 11.92 3.45 -1.70
N VAL A 64 11.47 3.53 -2.96
CA VAL A 64 10.12 4.01 -3.31
C VAL A 64 9.04 3.09 -2.74
N ILE A 65 9.24 1.77 -2.77
CA ILE A 65 8.32 0.79 -2.15
C ILE A 65 8.22 1.02 -0.64
N ASP A 66 9.33 1.30 0.03
CA ASP A 66 9.36 1.58 1.46
C ASP A 66 8.71 2.94 1.82
N GLU A 67 8.91 3.98 1.01
CA GLU A 67 8.18 5.25 1.14
C GLU A 67 6.67 5.04 1.00
N PHE A 68 6.25 4.27 0.00
CA PHE A 68 4.85 3.90 -0.20
C PHE A 68 4.29 3.10 0.99
N ALA A 69 5.04 2.12 1.49
CA ALA A 69 4.67 1.34 2.67
C ALA A 69 4.50 2.22 3.92
N SER A 70 5.31 3.27 4.09
CA SER A 70 5.14 4.24 5.18
C SER A 70 3.79 4.96 5.12
N TRP A 71 3.33 5.36 3.93
CA TRP A 71 2.02 5.98 3.75
C TRP A 71 0.87 5.04 4.06
N VAL A 72 0.96 3.77 3.65
CA VAL A 72 -0.03 2.75 4.00
C VAL A 72 -0.04 2.55 5.52
N ALA A 73 1.12 2.29 6.10
CA ALA A 73 1.31 2.06 7.53
C ALA A 73 0.76 3.19 8.41
N LEU A 74 0.98 4.45 8.03
CA LEU A 74 0.46 5.61 8.76
C LEU A 74 -1.07 5.58 8.88
N GLY A 75 -1.78 5.28 7.79
CA GLY A 75 -3.23 5.18 7.83
C GLY A 75 -3.72 3.97 8.64
N LEU A 76 -3.02 2.84 8.55
CA LEU A 76 -3.33 1.67 9.37
C LEU A 76 -3.14 1.93 10.87
N ALA A 77 -2.07 2.63 11.26
CA ALA A 77 -1.82 3.03 12.64
C ALA A 77 -2.93 3.97 13.14
N ASN A 78 -3.33 4.95 12.32
CA ASN A 78 -4.44 5.83 12.64
C ASN A 78 -5.76 5.06 12.82
N LEU A 79 -6.06 4.11 11.93
CA LEU A 79 -7.24 3.24 12.08
C LEU A 79 -7.17 2.41 13.36
N THR A 80 -5.99 1.85 13.68
CA THR A 80 -5.78 1.10 14.93
C THR A 80 -6.07 1.95 16.17
N ASN A 81 -5.67 3.22 16.16
CA ASN A 81 -5.95 4.13 17.26
C ASN A 81 -7.45 4.44 17.41
N VAL A 82 -8.23 4.36 16.32
CA VAL A 82 -9.67 4.65 16.33
C VAL A 82 -10.51 3.43 16.71
N ILE A 83 -10.19 2.24 16.19
CA ILE A 83 -11.05 1.06 16.32
C ILE A 83 -10.40 -0.17 16.99
N ASP A 84 -9.09 -0.13 17.25
CA ASP A 84 -8.32 -1.22 17.90
C ASP A 84 -8.65 -2.64 17.39
N PRO A 85 -8.48 -2.91 16.08
CA PRO A 85 -8.86 -4.19 15.52
C PRO A 85 -7.88 -5.28 15.94
N GLU A 86 -8.32 -6.54 15.99
CA GLU A 86 -7.42 -7.69 16.18
C GLU A 86 -6.64 -8.04 14.90
N MET A 87 -7.21 -7.71 13.73
CA MET A 87 -6.65 -8.02 12.42
C MET A 87 -6.96 -6.94 11.40
N ILE A 88 -5.99 -6.64 10.54
CA ILE A 88 -6.12 -5.76 9.39
C ILE A 88 -5.87 -6.58 8.12
N VAL A 89 -6.90 -6.65 7.26
CA VAL A 89 -6.83 -7.36 5.98
C VAL A 89 -6.71 -6.37 4.83
N LEU A 90 -5.58 -6.39 4.14
CA LEU A 90 -5.29 -5.55 2.98
C LEU A 90 -5.81 -6.22 1.70
N GLY A 91 -6.70 -5.55 0.98
CA GLY A 91 -7.28 -6.02 -0.27
C GLY A 91 -6.85 -5.21 -1.50
N GLY A 92 -7.52 -5.46 -2.63
CA GLY A 92 -7.32 -4.72 -3.88
C GLY A 92 -6.03 -5.08 -4.61
N GLY A 93 -5.66 -4.29 -5.62
CA GLY A 93 -4.50 -4.56 -6.49
C GLY A 93 -3.14 -4.61 -5.78
N LEU A 94 -3.06 -4.16 -4.52
CA LEU A 94 -1.87 -4.32 -3.67
C LEU A 94 -1.63 -5.78 -3.25
N SER A 95 -2.69 -6.60 -3.22
CA SER A 95 -2.60 -8.00 -2.80
C SER A 95 -1.76 -8.88 -3.72
N GLU A 96 -1.59 -8.49 -4.98
CA GLU A 96 -0.73 -9.17 -5.95
C GLU A 96 0.77 -8.90 -5.71
N GLY A 97 1.12 -7.89 -4.91
CA GLY A 97 2.49 -7.55 -4.54
C GLY A 97 2.82 -7.84 -3.07
N ALA A 98 2.16 -8.82 -2.47
CA ALA A 98 2.33 -9.14 -1.04
C ALA A 98 3.81 -9.39 -0.66
N ASP A 99 4.58 -9.97 -1.57
CA ASP A 99 6.02 -10.21 -1.47
C ASP A 99 6.83 -8.92 -1.26
N LEU A 100 6.41 -7.83 -1.91
CA LEU A 100 7.09 -6.53 -1.83
C LEU A 100 6.62 -5.69 -0.65
N TYR A 101 5.33 -5.74 -0.33
CA TYR A 101 4.72 -4.74 0.55
C TYR A 101 4.57 -5.16 2.00
N LEU A 102 4.35 -6.45 2.27
CA LEU A 102 3.87 -6.88 3.59
C LEU A 102 4.86 -6.55 4.70
N ASP A 103 6.14 -6.89 4.50
CA ASP A 103 7.17 -6.68 5.51
C ASP A 103 7.52 -5.20 5.69
N PRO A 104 7.71 -4.39 4.63
CA PRO A 104 7.85 -2.93 4.78
C PRO A 104 6.67 -2.28 5.48
N ILE A 105 5.42 -2.65 5.15
CA ILE A 105 4.22 -2.10 5.81
C ILE A 105 4.24 -2.45 7.30
N ARG A 106 4.51 -3.70 7.67
CA ARG A 106 4.57 -4.12 9.07
C ARG A 106 5.65 -3.38 9.86
N ARG A 107 6.84 -3.22 9.27
CA ARG A 107 7.93 -2.46 9.87
C ARG A 107 7.52 -1.01 10.11
N ARG A 108 7.06 -0.30 9.06
CA ARG A 108 6.63 1.10 9.15
C ARG A 108 5.43 1.28 10.07
N TYR A 109 4.54 0.30 10.12
CA TYR A 109 3.39 0.31 11.01
C TYR A 109 3.83 0.31 12.48
N GLY A 110 4.80 -0.52 12.84
CA GLY A 110 5.37 -0.52 14.20
C GLY A 110 6.01 0.81 14.59
N GLU A 111 6.58 1.55 13.64
CA GLU A 111 7.15 2.89 13.84
C GLU A 111 6.06 3.97 14.04
N HIS A 112 4.92 3.84 13.35
CA HIS A 112 3.80 4.80 13.42
C HIS A 112 2.82 4.52 14.56
N LEU A 113 2.76 3.28 15.06
CA LEU A 113 1.79 2.89 16.09
C LEU A 113 2.08 3.60 17.41
N TYR A 114 1.04 4.19 18.00
CA TYR A 114 1.14 4.84 19.30
C TYR A 114 1.26 3.80 20.42
N GLN A 115 2.31 3.92 21.24
CA GLN A 115 2.58 3.07 22.41
C GLN A 115 2.40 1.55 22.13
N PRO A 116 3.16 0.97 21.18
CA PRO A 116 2.96 -0.41 20.71
C PRO A 116 3.18 -1.48 21.81
N HIS A 117 3.83 -1.12 22.92
CA HIS A 117 4.07 -2.00 24.07
C HIS A 117 2.91 -2.07 25.05
N LEU A 118 1.90 -1.20 24.92
CA LEU A 118 0.73 -1.17 25.81
C LEU A 118 -0.49 -1.91 25.24
N ARG A 119 -0.36 -2.50 24.05
CA ARG A 119 -1.45 -3.23 23.40
C ARG A 119 -0.95 -4.35 22.50
N PRO A 120 -1.78 -5.38 22.23
CA PRO A 120 -1.48 -6.35 21.19
C PRO A 120 -1.37 -5.66 19.83
N VAL A 121 -0.36 -6.03 19.05
CA VAL A 121 -0.21 -5.55 17.67
C VAL A 121 -1.13 -6.37 16.77
N PRO A 122 -2.03 -5.75 15.97
CA PRO A 122 -2.92 -6.50 15.10
C PRO A 122 -2.16 -7.31 14.06
N LEU A 123 -2.74 -8.44 13.67
CA LEU A 123 -2.23 -9.19 12.54
C LEU A 123 -2.51 -8.40 11.25
N ILE A 124 -1.46 -8.01 10.52
CA ILE A 124 -1.59 -7.39 9.19
C ILE A 124 -1.35 -8.45 8.13
N VAL A 125 -2.34 -8.70 7.27
CA VAL A 125 -2.29 -9.73 6.21
C VAL A 125 -2.91 -9.21 4.92
N PHE A 126 -2.59 -9.85 3.80
CA PHE A 126 -3.33 -9.66 2.55
C PHE A 126 -4.55 -10.58 2.47
N ALA A 127 -5.58 -10.11 1.78
CA ALA A 127 -6.79 -10.88 1.54
C ALA A 127 -6.48 -12.18 0.78
N ARG A 128 -6.88 -13.32 1.34
CA ARG A 128 -6.62 -14.66 0.78
C ARG A 128 -7.15 -14.83 -0.65
N TRP A 129 -8.29 -14.21 -0.96
CA TRP A 129 -8.92 -14.30 -2.28
C TRP A 129 -8.51 -13.17 -3.24
N GLY A 130 -7.55 -12.33 -2.85
CA GLY A 130 -6.97 -11.28 -3.70
C GLY A 130 -8.04 -10.44 -4.41
N PRO A 131 -8.00 -10.31 -5.75
CA PRO A 131 -8.99 -9.57 -6.53
C PRO A 131 -10.45 -10.06 -6.36
N LEU A 132 -10.64 -11.34 -6.01
CA LEU A 132 -11.97 -11.93 -5.85
C LEU A 132 -12.60 -11.66 -4.48
N ALA A 133 -11.86 -11.10 -3.51
CA ALA A 133 -12.35 -10.90 -2.15
C ALA A 133 -13.67 -10.12 -2.10
N GLY A 134 -13.81 -9.08 -2.93
CA GLY A 134 -15.04 -8.30 -3.04
C GLY A 134 -16.21 -9.09 -3.62
N ALA A 135 -15.98 -9.87 -4.69
CA ALA A 135 -17.01 -10.68 -5.32
C ALA A 135 -17.52 -11.79 -4.40
N VAL A 136 -16.61 -12.47 -3.69
CA VAL A 136 -16.99 -13.51 -2.72
C VAL A 136 -17.77 -12.91 -1.56
N GLY A 137 -17.32 -11.77 -1.01
CA GLY A 137 -18.05 -11.06 0.04
C GLY A 137 -19.47 -10.67 -0.38
N ALA A 138 -19.62 -10.12 -1.60
CA ALA A 138 -20.92 -9.76 -2.15
C ALA A 138 -21.87 -10.96 -2.31
N ALA A 139 -21.33 -12.12 -2.72
CA ALA A 139 -22.12 -13.35 -2.88
C ALA A 139 -22.61 -13.91 -1.53
N LEU A 140 -21.82 -13.74 -0.45
CA LEU A 140 -22.16 -14.21 0.89
C LEU A 140 -23.06 -13.23 1.66
N LEU A 141 -23.07 -11.96 1.28
CA LEU A 141 -23.79 -10.88 1.98
C LEU A 141 -25.28 -11.19 2.26
N PRO A 142 -26.08 -11.79 1.34
CA PRO A 142 -27.48 -12.11 1.62
C PRO A 142 -27.68 -13.18 2.70
N GLY A 143 -26.66 -13.99 2.98
CA GLY A 143 -26.70 -15.05 3.99
C GLY A 143 -26.20 -14.61 5.37
N LEU A 144 -25.75 -13.36 5.53
CA LEU A 144 -25.41 -12.80 6.83
C LEU A 144 -26.69 -12.30 7.49
N GLU A 145 -27.06 -12.86 8.64
CA GLU A 145 -28.16 -12.33 9.42
C GLU A 145 -27.87 -10.87 9.77
N PRO A 146 -28.80 -9.93 9.51
CA PRO A 146 -28.62 -8.56 9.94
C PRO A 146 -28.51 -8.55 11.46
N TRP A 147 -27.39 -8.02 11.97
CA TRP A 147 -27.07 -7.86 13.39
C TRP A 147 -28.33 -7.50 14.20
N SER A 148 -28.81 -8.44 15.02
CA SER A 148 -29.94 -8.28 15.94
C SER A 148 -29.50 -7.65 17.26
#